data_AF-A0AAN6XLI0-F1
#
_entry.id   AF-A0AAN6XLI0-F1
#
_cell.length_a   1.000
_cell.length_b   1.000
_cell.length_c   1.000
_cell.angle_alpha   90.00
_cell.angle_beta   90.00
_cell.angle_gamma   90.00
#
_symmetry.space_group_name_H-M   'P 1'
#
loop_
_entity.id
_entity.type
_entity.pdbx_description
1 polymer ?
#
loop_
_entity_poly.entity_id
_entity_poly.type
_entity_poly.pdbx_seq_one_letter_code
_entity_poly.pdbx_strand_id
1 'polypeptide(L)' 'MADRTEKQAAAQQAVDILHEISTLLNCHLDRRTLSICISMIENGVNPEALAEVVKELRKEGQNVQLEAAAAAAGASRRR' A
#
# COMPACT_ATOMS: atom_id res chain seq x y z
N MET A 1 20.41 11.71 23.06
CA MET A 1 19.62 12.37 22.01
C MET A 1 20.15 12.07 20.60
N ALA A 2 21.47 11.96 20.37
CA ALA A 2 22.05 11.57 19.07
C ALA A 2 21.52 10.22 18.53
N ASP A 3 21.46 9.19 19.37
CA ASP A 3 21.01 7.82 18.99
C ASP A 3 19.59 7.75 18.41
N ARG A 4 18.64 8.57 18.91
CA ARG A 4 17.26 8.55 18.41
C ARG A 4 17.15 9.17 17.01
N THR A 5 17.92 10.24 16.77
CA THR A 5 17.98 10.90 15.46
C THR A 5 18.66 10.02 14.42
N GLU A 6 19.73 9.31 14.80
CA GLU A 6 20.41 8.34 13.94
C GLU A 6 19.49 7.17 13.56
N LYS A 7 18.77 6.60 14.52
CA LYS A 7 17.77 5.55 14.26
C LYS A 7 16.66 6.03 13.33
N GLN A 8 16.20 7.26 13.51
CA GLN A 8 15.18 7.85 12.65
C GLN A 8 15.68 8.06 11.22
N ALA A 9 16.92 8.50 11.04
CA ALA A 9 17.54 8.64 9.72
C ALA A 9 17.70 7.27 9.04
N ALA A 10 18.15 6.26 9.78
CA ALA A 10 18.28 4.89 9.26
C ALA A 10 16.93 4.29 8.84
N ALA A 11 15.87 4.50 9.63
CA ALA A 11 14.53 4.05 9.28
C ALA A 11 14.02 4.73 7.99
N GLN A 12 14.28 6.02 7.82
CA GLN A 12 13.90 6.73 6.60
C GLN A 12 14.62 6.17 5.37
N GLN A 13 15.93 5.93 5.48
CA GLN A 13 16.73 5.32 4.42
C GLN A 13 16.25 3.90 4.08
N ALA A 14 15.89 3.10 5.08
CA ALA A 14 15.34 1.77 4.85
C ALA A 14 14.05 1.82 4.03
N VAL A 15 13.13 2.75 4.36
CA VAL A 15 11.89 2.95 3.59
C VAL A 15 12.19 3.42 2.16
N ASP A 16 13.17 4.29 1.96
CA ASP A 16 13.58 4.76 0.64
C ASP A 16 14.07 3.61 -0.25
N ILE A 17 15.01 2.81 0.27
CA ILE A 17 15.56 1.63 -0.43
C ILE A 17 14.45 0.62 -0.74
N LEU A 18 13.59 0.31 0.24
CA LEU A 18 12.49 -0.64 0.04
C LEU A 18 11.48 -0.14 -0.99
N HIS A 19 11.26 1.17 -1.08
CA HIS A 19 10.37 1.75 -2.09
C HIS A 19 10.96 1.67 -3.50
N GLU A 20 12.26 1.88 -3.65
CA GLU A 20 12.95 1.66 -4.92
C GLU A 20 12.85 0.19 -5.37
N ILE A 21 13.10 -0.75 -4.45
CA ILE A 21 12.94 -2.19 -4.73
C ILE A 21 11.51 -2.51 -5.16
N SER A 22 10.50 -2.01 -4.43
CA SER A 22 9.08 -2.18 -4.78
C SER A 22 8.74 -1.61 -6.16
N THR A 23 9.38 -0.51 -6.55
CA THR A 23 9.18 0.11 -7.86
C THR A 23 9.80 -0.74 -8.96
N LEU A 24 11.03 -1.21 -8.78
CA LEU A 24 11.72 -2.09 -9.74
C LEU A 24 10.96 -3.41 -9.96
N LEU A 25 10.34 -3.94 -8.90
CA LEU A 25 9.56 -5.17 -8.95
C LEU A 25 8.09 -4.94 -9.36
N ASN A 26 7.70 -3.71 -9.70
CA ASN A 26 6.32 -3.35 -10.05
C ASN A 26 5.28 -3.83 -9.01
N CYS A 27 5.60 -3.75 -7.72
CA CYS A 27 4.63 -4.11 -6.66
C CYS A 27 3.47 -3.10 -6.55
N HIS A 28 3.62 -1.93 -7.18
CA HIS A 28 2.66 -0.83 -7.17
C HIS A 28 2.27 -0.38 -5.75
N LEU A 29 3.22 -0.38 -4.81
CA LEU A 29 3.02 0.14 -3.46
C LEU A 29 3.55 1.58 -3.39
N ASP A 30 2.69 2.51 -2.97
CA ASP A 30 3.15 3.85 -2.61
C ASP A 30 3.91 3.84 -1.27
N ARG A 31 4.66 4.91 -1.00
CA ARG A 31 5.48 5.02 0.22
C ARG A 31 4.66 4.82 1.50
N ARG A 32 3.44 5.36 1.54
CA ARG A 32 2.57 5.27 2.71
C ARG A 32 2.16 3.82 2.98
N THR A 33 1.69 3.11 1.95
CA THR A 33 1.26 1.72 2.06
C THR A 33 2.44 0.83 2.42
N LEU A 34 3.61 1.07 1.82
CA LEU A 34 4.83 0.34 2.17
C LEU A 34 5.21 0.53 3.64
N SER A 35 5.19 1.76 4.17
CA SER A 35 5.45 2.02 5.59
C SER A 35 4.46 1.32 6.52
N ILE A 36 3.18 1.23 6.13
CA ILE A 36 2.17 0.47 6.89
C ILE A 36 2.53 -1.02 6.89
N CYS A 37 2.85 -1.59 5.72
CA CYS A 37 3.25 -2.99 5.62
C CYS A 37 4.49 -3.32 6.46
N ILE A 38 5.51 -2.45 6.43
CA ILE A 38 6.71 -2.59 7.26
C ILE A 38 6.32 -2.63 8.74
N SER A 39 5.51 -1.67 9.21
CA SER A 39 5.08 -1.63 10.61
C SER A 39 4.29 -2.87 11.00
N MET A 40 3.42 -3.40 10.13
CA MET A 40 2.69 -4.65 10.39
C MET A 40 3.65 -5.84 10.54
N ILE A 41 4.63 -5.96 9.65
CA ILE A 41 5.64 -7.03 9.69
C ILE A 41 6.51 -6.91 10.94
N GLU A 42 6.93 -5.70 11.31
CA GLU A 42 7.67 -5.44 12.56
C GLU A 42 6.87 -5.81 13.81
N ASN A 43 5.52 -5.74 13.75
CA ASN A 43 4.62 -6.20 14.80
C ASN A 43 4.31 -7.72 14.74
N GLY A 44 5.00 -8.47 13.88
CA GLY A 44 4.91 -9.94 13.81
C GLY A 44 3.87 -10.48 12.82
N VAL A 45 3.30 -9.64 11.95
CA VAL A 45 2.40 -10.11 10.89
C VAL A 45 3.20 -10.89 9.84
N ASN A 46 2.67 -12.03 9.41
CA ASN A 46 3.27 -12.84 8.34
C ASN A 46 3.23 -12.07 6.99
N PRO A 47 4.36 -11.89 6.29
CA PRO A 47 4.44 -11.10 5.06
C PRO A 47 3.70 -11.75 3.87
N GLU A 48 3.63 -13.07 3.78
CA GLU A 48 2.92 -13.79 2.72
C GLU A 48 1.40 -13.59 2.88
N ALA A 49 0.88 -13.78 4.09
CA ALA A 49 -0.54 -13.53 4.40
C ALA A 49 -0.91 -12.05 4.17
N LEU A 50 -0.03 -11.12 4.56
CA LEU A 50 -0.24 -9.70 4.31
C LEU A 50 -0.31 -9.39 2.81
N ALA A 51 0.52 -10.03 1.99
CA ALA A 51 0.49 -9.86 0.54
C ALA A 51 -0.83 -10.36 -0.07
N GLU A 52 -1.40 -11.47 0.44
CA GLU A 52 -2.73 -11.95 0.03
C GLU A 52 -3.82 -10.94 0.38
N VAL A 53 -3.82 -10.40 1.60
CA VAL A 53 -4.78 -9.37 2.03
C VAL A 53 -4.69 -8.12 1.14
N VAL A 54 -3.48 -7.63 0.85
CA VAL A 54 -3.29 -6.47 -0.04
C VAL A 54 -3.84 -6.73 -1.44
N LYS A 55 -3.65 -7.95 -1.98
CA LYS A 55 -4.19 -8.33 -3.30
C LYS A 55 -5.72 -8.34 -3.29
N GLU A 56 -6.35 -8.93 -2.28
CA GLU A 56 -7.81 -8.98 -2.22
C GLU A 56 -8.43 -7.60 -2.02
N LEU A 57 -7.89 -6.76 -1.13
CA LEU A 57 -8.37 -5.39 -0.93
C LEU A 57 -8.27 -4.53 -2.19
N ARG A 58 -7.21 -4.71 -3.01
CA ARG A 58 -7.09 -4.01 -4.30
C ARG A 58 -8.17 -4.44 -5.28
N LYS A 59 -8.44 -5.74 -5.36
CA LYS A 59 -9.47 -6.31 -6.23
C LYS A 59 -10.87 -5.85 -5.82
N GLU A 60 -11.17 -5.89 -4.53
CA GLU A 60 -12.43 -5.36 -4.00
C GLU A 60 -12.58 -3.86 -4.26
N GLY A 61 -11.52 -3.08 -4.03
CA GLY A 61 -11.51 -1.64 -4.30
C GLY A 61 -11.75 -1.30 -5.78
N GLN A 62 -11.23 -2.12 -6.71
CA GLN A 62 -11.52 -1.99 -8.13
C GLN A 62 -12.98 -2.31 -8.45
N ASN A 63 -13.53 -3.39 -7.88
CA ASN A 63 -14.93 -3.76 -8.09
C ASN A 63 -15.88 -2.64 -7.63
N VAL A 64 -15.65 -2.09 -6.45
CA VAL A 64 -16.46 -0.98 -5.91
C VAL A 64 -16.40 0.25 -6.84
N GLN A 65 -15.22 0.57 -7.38
CA GLN A 65 -15.07 1.68 -8.33
C GLN A 65 -15.82 1.44 -9.65
N LEU A 66 -15.78 0.21 -10.16
CA LEU A 66 -16.51 -0.17 -11.38
C LEU A 66 -18.03 -0.09 -11.17
N GLU A 67 -18.52 -0.57 -10.02
CA GLU A 67 -19.94 -0.50 -9.66
C GLU A 67 -20.41 0.96 -9.51
N ALA A 68 -19.62 1.80 -8.83
CA ALA A 68 -19.91 3.23 -8.69
C ALA A 68 -19.94 3.95 -10.05
N ALA A 69 -18.99 3.64 -10.93
CA ALA A 69 -18.94 4.22 -12.27
C ALA A 69 -20.14 3.79 -13.13
N ALA A 70 -20.55 2.52 -13.05
CA ALA A 70 -21.73 2.01 -13.74
C ALA A 70 -23.03 2.69 -13.25
N ALA A 71 -23.16 2.88 -11.93
CA ALA A 71 -24.30 3.58 -11.35
C ALA A 71 -24.38 5.04 -11.83
N ALA A 72 -23.25 5.75 -11.87
CA ALA A 72 -23.18 7.13 -12.36
C ALA A 72 -23.54 7.24 -13.87
N ALA A 73 -23.07 6.31 -14.69
CA ALA A 73 -23.40 6.27 -16.12
C ALA A 73 -24.90 6.00 -16.36
N GLY A 74 -25.51 5.12 -15.56
CA GLY A 74 -26.94 4.84 -15.61
C GLY A 74 -27.82 6.05 -15.23
N ALA A 75 -27.37 6.88 -14.30
CA ALA A 75 -28.07 8.11 -13.90
C ALA A 75 -28.02 9.19 -15.00
N SER A 76 -26.89 9.32 -15.71
CA SER A 76 -26.74 10.27 -16.83
C SER A 76 -27.64 9.90 -18.01
N ARG A 77 -27.87 8.59 -18.25
CA ARG A 77 -28.73 8.11 -19.34
C ARG A 77 -30.23 8.26 -19.10
N ARG A 78 -30.64 8.65 -17.89
CA ARG A 78 -32.04 8.91 -17.50
C ARG A 78 -32.39 10.41 -17.42
N ARG A 79 -31.46 11.30 -17.75
CA ARG A 79 -31.69 12.75 -17.92
C ARG A 79 -31.77 13.09 -19.41
#